data_AF-A0A1R2D1S8-F1
#
_entry.id   AF-A0A1R2D1S8-F1
#
_cell.length_a   1.000
_cell.length_b   1.000
_cell.length_c   1.000
_cell.angle_alpha   90.00
_cell.angle_beta   90.00
_cell.angle_gamma   90.00
#
_symmetry.space_group_name_H-M   'P 1'
#
loop_
_entity.id
_entity.type
_entity.pdbx_description
1 polymer ?
#
loop_
_entity_poly.entity_id
_entity_poly.type
_entity_poly.pdbx_seq_one_letter_code
_entity_poly.pdbx_strand_id
1 'polypeptide(L)'
;MGCTETKQIGSEERSVMAAEEGLGFYMNKSSRVDSIIRKYSSNSLINHTHLTRIAEMLNLTIINTAPNTRVEEFFRKIANKDGFYNLKDLLIIGILLSEGEKEEKARLIYQIYDENLTDSISLSEIKSKMLMDLAGHSAKSLPVLVTNEQTPFSNVLKNEKYMQDLESIMVNAVNKVSALFGNLENLNEKKFVEIFSNTIGGSLVTASGWRIFMMEVFVAEPPKKQFNNPFRKTPK
;
A
#
# COMPACT_ATOMS: atom_id res chain seq x y z
N MET A 1 14.18 25.38 -22.18
CA MET A 1 14.06 25.91 -20.81
C MET A 1 13.10 25.01 -20.07
N GLY A 2 13.63 24.14 -19.22
CA GLY A 2 12.86 23.10 -18.53
C GLY A 2 12.26 23.64 -17.24
N CYS A 3 10.94 23.70 -17.18
CA CYS A 3 10.22 23.80 -15.92
C CYS A 3 9.98 22.37 -15.42
N THR A 4 10.84 21.88 -14.54
CA THR A 4 10.52 20.75 -13.67
C THR A 4 9.49 21.26 -12.64
N GLU A 5 8.21 21.18 -13.00
CA GLU A 5 7.13 21.35 -12.03
C GLU A 5 7.33 20.32 -10.91
N THR A 6 7.75 20.79 -9.75
CA THR A 6 7.80 19.96 -8.55
C THR A 6 6.34 19.71 -8.18
N LYS A 7 5.81 18.51 -8.47
CA LYS A 7 4.44 18.13 -8.09
C LYS A 7 4.26 18.43 -6.60
N GLN A 8 3.38 19.38 -6.28
CA GLN A 8 3.18 19.82 -4.91
C GLN A 8 2.44 18.72 -4.15
N ILE A 9 3.13 18.03 -3.26
CA ILE A 9 2.55 16.97 -2.43
C ILE A 9 1.55 17.60 -1.44
N GLY A 10 0.31 17.09 -1.45
CA GLY A 10 -0.76 17.54 -0.56
C GLY A 10 -0.40 17.40 0.93
N SER A 11 -1.09 18.16 1.79
CA SER A 11 -0.89 18.05 3.25
C SER A 11 -1.25 16.67 3.79
N GLU A 12 -2.26 16.04 3.22
CA GLU A 12 -2.79 14.74 3.59
C GLU A 12 -1.75 13.66 3.30
N GLU A 13 -1.20 13.63 2.08
CA GLU A 13 -0.13 12.69 1.71
C GLU A 13 1.11 12.87 2.60
N ARG A 14 1.54 14.12 2.86
CA ARG A 14 2.65 14.37 3.78
C ARG A 14 2.37 13.87 5.19
N SER A 15 1.12 13.91 5.65
CA SER A 15 0.74 13.40 6.97
C SER A 15 0.83 11.88 7.02
N VAL A 16 0.39 11.20 5.95
CA VAL A 16 0.50 9.74 5.84
C VAL A 16 1.96 9.32 5.81
N MET A 17 2.79 9.95 4.97
CA MET A 17 4.23 9.63 4.90
C MET A 17 4.92 9.79 6.26
N ALA A 18 4.66 10.87 6.99
CA ALA A 18 5.20 11.07 8.34
C ALA A 18 4.72 9.99 9.34
N ALA A 19 3.51 9.45 9.15
CA ALA A 19 2.96 8.39 10.00
C ALA A 19 3.55 7.02 9.67
N GLU A 20 3.81 6.76 8.39
CA GLU A 20 4.51 5.57 7.90
C GLU A 20 5.95 5.51 8.42
N GLU A 21 6.66 6.64 8.46
CA GLU A 21 7.98 6.73 9.08
C GLU A 21 7.96 6.29 10.55
N GLY A 22 6.86 6.55 11.26
CA GLY A 22 6.65 6.11 12.64
C GLY A 22 6.74 4.58 12.85
N LEU A 23 6.51 3.79 11.80
CA LEU A 23 6.63 2.32 11.87
C LEU A 23 8.07 1.81 11.84
N GLY A 24 9.03 2.61 11.32
CA GLY A 24 10.45 2.27 11.27
C GLY A 24 10.89 1.38 10.10
N PHE A 25 9.99 0.98 9.18
CA PHE A 25 10.36 0.15 8.03
C PHE A 25 11.41 0.79 7.11
N TYR A 26 11.36 2.12 6.94
CA TYR A 26 12.27 2.87 6.07
C TYR A 26 13.75 2.75 6.47
N MET A 27 14.04 2.34 7.71
CA MET A 27 15.40 2.12 8.21
C MET A 27 16.02 0.80 7.72
N ASN A 28 15.24 -0.04 7.03
CA ASN A 28 15.65 -1.37 6.60
C ASN A 28 15.61 -1.50 5.08
N LYS A 29 16.52 -2.29 4.53
CA LYS A 29 16.45 -2.73 3.12
C LYS A 29 15.28 -3.69 2.92
N SER A 30 14.61 -3.61 1.77
CA SER A 30 13.43 -4.44 1.45
C SER A 30 13.72 -5.94 1.50
N SER A 31 14.90 -6.38 1.04
CA SER A 31 15.35 -7.77 1.15
C SER A 31 15.52 -8.25 2.60
N ARG A 32 16.01 -7.38 3.49
CA ARG A 32 16.11 -7.68 4.92
C ARG A 32 14.71 -7.82 5.54
N VAL A 33 13.80 -6.91 5.20
CA VAL A 33 12.41 -6.94 5.67
C VAL A 33 11.73 -8.24 5.24
N ASP A 34 11.83 -8.61 3.96
CA ASP A 34 11.28 -9.86 3.43
C ASP A 34 11.83 -11.09 4.17
N SER A 35 13.16 -11.18 4.28
CA SER A 35 13.84 -12.31 4.93
C SER A 35 13.41 -12.50 6.38
N ILE A 36 13.35 -11.41 7.16
CA ILE A 36 13.00 -11.47 8.58
C ILE A 36 11.52 -11.83 8.76
N ILE A 37 10.61 -11.20 8.01
CA ILE A 37 9.17 -11.49 8.14
C ILE A 37 8.89 -12.96 7.80
N ARG A 38 9.47 -13.49 6.70
CA ARG A 38 9.29 -14.90 6.31
C ARG A 38 9.84 -15.85 7.38
N LYS A 39 11.02 -15.57 7.94
CA LYS A 39 11.66 -16.38 9.00
C LYS A 39 10.77 -16.57 10.23
N TYR A 40 10.00 -15.55 10.61
CA TYR A 40 9.13 -15.58 11.79
C TYR A 40 7.66 -15.82 11.44
N SER A 41 7.37 -16.50 10.33
CA SER A 41 6.01 -16.90 9.95
C SER A 41 5.83 -18.41 10.06
N SER A 42 4.59 -18.86 10.24
CA SER A 42 4.22 -20.28 10.22
C SER A 42 2.91 -20.45 9.48
N ASN A 43 2.89 -21.31 8.45
CA ASN A 43 1.71 -21.55 7.60
C ASN A 43 1.09 -20.24 7.06
N SER A 44 1.92 -19.31 6.59
CA SER A 44 1.51 -17.99 6.09
C SER A 44 0.79 -17.09 7.13
N LEU A 45 0.93 -17.42 8.41
CA LEU A 45 0.38 -16.66 9.53
C LEU A 45 1.47 -16.21 10.49
N ILE A 46 1.23 -15.06 11.10
CA ILE A 46 2.11 -14.43 12.09
C ILE A 46 1.23 -14.16 13.32
N ASN A 47 1.62 -14.66 14.49
CA ASN A 47 0.93 -14.33 15.75
C ASN A 47 1.61 -13.13 16.42
N HIS A 48 1.09 -12.70 17.57
CA HIS A 48 1.67 -11.56 18.30
C HIS A 48 3.14 -11.79 18.71
N THR A 49 3.50 -12.99 19.19
CA THR A 49 4.89 -13.32 19.56
C THR A 49 5.83 -13.21 18.37
N HIS A 50 5.42 -13.71 17.20
CA HIS A 50 6.17 -13.58 15.95
C HIS A 50 6.33 -12.12 15.55
N LEU A 51 5.25 -11.32 15.60
CA LEU A 51 5.30 -9.89 15.29
C LEU A 51 6.28 -9.14 16.20
N THR A 52 6.27 -9.42 17.51
CA THR A 52 7.21 -8.82 18.45
C THR A 52 8.67 -9.15 18.09
N ARG A 53 8.96 -10.40 17.71
CA ARG A 53 10.30 -10.78 17.24
C ARG A 53 10.70 -10.10 15.93
N ILE A 54 9.78 -9.98 14.99
CA ILE A 54 10.00 -9.23 13.74
C ILE A 54 10.33 -7.77 14.08
N ALA A 55 9.56 -7.15 14.97
CA ALA A 55 9.75 -5.77 15.40
C ALA A 55 11.11 -5.55 16.07
N GLU A 56 11.53 -6.44 16.97
CA GLU A 56 12.86 -6.39 17.59
C GLU A 56 13.99 -6.47 16.54
N MET A 57 13.87 -7.39 15.57
CA MET A 57 14.92 -7.64 14.57
C MET A 57 15.04 -6.56 13.50
N LEU A 58 13.94 -5.86 13.22
CA LEU A 58 13.86 -4.78 12.23
C LEU A 58 13.79 -3.38 12.88
N ASN A 59 13.85 -3.30 14.21
CA ASN A 59 13.67 -2.05 14.96
C ASN A 59 12.36 -1.32 14.60
N LEU A 60 11.25 -2.06 14.51
CA LEU A 60 9.93 -1.52 14.21
C LEU A 60 9.20 -1.07 15.47
N THR A 61 8.37 -0.05 15.31
CA THR A 61 7.44 0.38 16.36
C THR A 61 6.10 -0.31 16.16
N ILE A 62 5.70 -1.14 17.13
CA ILE A 62 4.39 -1.85 17.14
C ILE A 62 3.46 -1.41 18.28
N ILE A 63 3.90 -0.44 19.07
CA ILE A 63 3.14 0.17 20.16
C ILE A 63 2.99 1.67 19.94
N ASN A 64 2.02 2.29 20.58
CA ASN A 64 1.82 3.74 20.48
C ASN A 64 2.96 4.50 21.16
N THR A 65 3.56 5.44 20.43
CA THR A 65 4.63 6.31 20.93
C THR A 65 4.39 7.72 20.43
N ALA A 66 4.51 8.74 21.27
CA ALA A 66 4.30 10.11 20.81
C ALA A 66 5.32 10.47 19.72
N PRO A 67 4.90 11.10 18.60
CA PRO A 67 3.54 11.58 18.31
C PRO A 67 2.60 10.55 17.64
N ASN A 68 3.10 9.38 17.24
CA ASN A 68 2.38 8.30 16.55
C ASN A 68 1.49 7.46 17.51
N THR A 69 0.26 7.90 17.74
CA THR A 69 -0.67 7.27 18.72
C THR A 69 -1.69 6.29 18.11
N ARG A 70 -1.52 5.89 16.83
CA ARG A 70 -2.39 4.94 16.12
C ARG A 70 -1.68 3.68 15.61
N VAL A 71 -0.46 3.42 16.05
CA VAL A 71 0.32 2.24 15.66
C VAL A 71 -0.40 0.96 16.09
N GLU A 72 -0.88 0.88 17.33
CA GLU A 72 -1.59 -0.32 17.81
C GLU A 72 -2.93 -0.52 17.10
N GLU A 73 -3.63 0.57 16.77
CA GLU A 73 -4.86 0.52 16.00
C GLU A 73 -4.62 -0.01 14.58
N PHE A 74 -3.54 0.43 13.94
CA PHE A 74 -3.12 -0.05 12.63
C PHE A 74 -2.88 -1.56 12.65
N PHE A 75 -2.04 -2.07 13.56
CA PHE A 75 -1.77 -3.51 13.67
C PHE A 75 -3.06 -4.29 13.97
N ARG A 76 -3.90 -3.79 14.89
CA ARG A 76 -5.19 -4.42 15.17
C ARG A 76 -6.11 -4.51 13.93
N LYS A 77 -6.09 -3.52 13.04
CA LYS A 77 -6.93 -3.49 11.83
C LYS A 77 -6.45 -4.43 10.72
N ILE A 78 -5.15 -4.71 10.65
CA ILE A 78 -4.59 -5.65 9.67
C ILE A 78 -4.52 -7.10 10.19
N ALA A 79 -4.74 -7.31 11.48
CA ALA A 79 -4.94 -8.63 12.05
C ALA A 79 -6.32 -9.19 11.67
N ASN A 80 -6.41 -10.50 11.49
CA ASN A 80 -7.68 -11.19 11.37
C ASN A 80 -8.43 -11.23 12.72
N LYS A 81 -9.66 -11.77 12.70
CA LYS A 81 -10.52 -11.86 13.90
C LYS A 81 -9.89 -12.69 15.04
N ASP A 82 -8.98 -13.59 14.72
CA ASP A 82 -8.30 -14.48 15.65
C ASP A 82 -6.96 -13.89 16.16
N GLY A 83 -6.62 -12.66 15.75
CA GLY A 83 -5.40 -11.96 16.18
C GLY A 83 -4.13 -12.38 15.43
N PHE A 84 -4.26 -13.06 14.29
CA PHE A 84 -3.13 -13.40 13.41
C PHE A 84 -3.03 -12.42 12.25
N TYR A 85 -1.80 -12.15 11.82
CA TYR A 85 -1.51 -11.35 10.63
C TYR A 85 -1.24 -12.27 9.45
N ASN A 86 -1.73 -11.90 8.26
CA ASN A 86 -1.39 -12.59 7.03
C ASN A 86 0.05 -12.25 6.64
N LEU A 87 0.83 -13.27 6.26
CA LEU A 87 2.22 -13.10 5.82
C LEU A 87 2.34 -12.14 4.62
N LYS A 88 1.47 -12.29 3.61
CA LYS A 88 1.52 -11.46 2.39
C LYS A 88 1.27 -9.99 2.72
N ASP A 89 0.25 -9.71 3.53
CA ASP A 89 -0.09 -8.33 3.92
C ASP A 89 1.09 -7.64 4.60
N LEU A 90 1.72 -8.32 5.57
CA LEU A 90 2.86 -7.74 6.30
C LEU A 90 4.09 -7.58 5.40
N LEU A 91 4.35 -8.52 4.49
CA LEU A 91 5.43 -8.41 3.51
C LEU A 91 5.21 -7.24 2.55
N ILE A 92 3.99 -7.09 2.02
CA ILE A 92 3.66 -6.01 1.10
C ILE A 92 3.80 -4.65 1.79
N ILE A 93 3.24 -4.48 2.99
CA ILE A 93 3.43 -3.27 3.79
C ILE A 93 4.93 -3.01 4.01
N GLY A 94 5.66 -4.02 4.46
CA GLY A 94 7.09 -3.90 4.74
C GLY A 94 7.92 -3.50 3.51
N ILE A 95 7.66 -4.08 2.34
CA ILE A 95 8.37 -3.77 1.09
C ILE A 95 8.01 -2.37 0.58
N LEU A 96 6.74 -1.99 0.63
CA LEU A 96 6.29 -0.66 0.20
C LEU A 96 6.96 0.46 1.01
N LEU A 97 7.19 0.24 2.30
CA LEU A 97 7.73 1.23 3.25
C LEU A 97 9.25 1.18 3.47
N SER A 98 9.92 0.09 3.10
CA SER A 98 11.37 -0.08 3.28
C SER A 98 12.20 0.68 2.24
N GLU A 99 13.50 0.75 2.44
CA GLU A 99 14.44 1.24 1.44
C GLU A 99 14.78 0.13 0.43
N GLY A 100 14.96 0.46 -0.85
CA GLY A 100 15.36 -0.54 -1.84
C GLY A 100 15.23 -0.02 -3.27
N GLU A 101 15.95 -0.64 -4.19
CA GLU A 101 15.81 -0.32 -5.61
C GLU A 101 14.44 -0.80 -6.13
N LYS A 102 13.89 -0.07 -7.10
CA LYS A 102 12.57 -0.36 -7.66
C LYS A 102 12.50 -1.75 -8.29
N GLU A 103 13.58 -2.22 -8.91
CA GLU A 103 13.70 -3.57 -9.47
C GLU A 103 13.71 -4.64 -8.38
N GLU A 104 14.42 -4.41 -7.26
CA GLU A 104 14.45 -5.32 -6.12
C GLU A 104 13.07 -5.43 -5.48
N LYS A 105 12.40 -4.31 -5.23
CA LYS A 105 11.06 -4.31 -4.66
C LYS A 105 10.03 -4.96 -5.57
N ALA A 106 10.08 -4.67 -6.88
CA ALA A 106 9.21 -5.33 -7.85
C ALA A 106 9.42 -6.85 -7.85
N ARG A 107 10.68 -7.31 -7.74
CA ARG A 107 11.00 -8.73 -7.63
C ARG A 107 10.39 -9.35 -6.38
N LEU A 108 10.61 -8.74 -5.21
CA LEU A 108 10.09 -9.23 -3.94
C LEU A 108 8.55 -9.28 -3.95
N ILE A 109 7.90 -8.26 -4.51
CA ILE A 109 6.44 -8.24 -4.71
C ILE A 109 6.00 -9.43 -5.55
N TYR A 110 6.64 -9.70 -6.69
CA TYR A 110 6.30 -10.85 -7.53
C TYR A 110 6.41 -12.18 -6.76
N GLN A 111 7.52 -12.37 -6.04
CA GLN A 111 7.81 -13.58 -5.25
C GLN A 111 6.84 -13.80 -4.08
N ILE A 112 6.10 -12.78 -3.63
CA ILE A 112 5.02 -12.97 -2.64
C ILE A 112 3.82 -13.70 -3.23
N TYR A 113 3.56 -13.51 -4.52
CA TYR A 113 2.40 -14.10 -5.20
C TYR A 113 2.77 -15.38 -5.97
N ASP A 114 4.03 -15.58 -6.32
CA ASP A 114 4.52 -16.85 -6.87
C ASP A 114 4.89 -17.87 -5.77
N GLU A 115 3.93 -18.20 -4.91
CA GLU A 115 4.18 -19.07 -3.74
C GLU A 115 4.61 -20.49 -4.13
N ASN A 116 4.18 -20.95 -5.30
CA ASN A 116 4.46 -22.30 -5.80
C ASN A 116 5.69 -22.36 -6.71
N LEU A 117 6.42 -21.24 -6.86
CA LEU A 117 7.60 -21.12 -7.71
C LEU A 117 7.32 -21.60 -9.16
N THR A 118 6.17 -21.23 -9.69
CA THR A 118 5.79 -21.58 -11.07
C THR A 118 6.44 -20.66 -12.09
N ASP A 119 7.02 -19.53 -11.66
CA ASP A 119 7.51 -18.43 -12.49
C ASP A 119 6.47 -17.98 -13.53
N SER A 120 5.19 -18.06 -13.14
CA SER A 120 4.07 -17.70 -14.00
C SER A 120 2.86 -17.33 -13.18
N ILE A 121 2.52 -16.04 -13.18
CA ILE A 121 1.28 -15.52 -12.58
C ILE A 121 0.39 -14.97 -13.69
N SER A 122 -0.88 -15.36 -13.68
CA SER A 122 -1.85 -14.83 -14.64
C SER A 122 -2.07 -13.33 -14.44
N LEU A 123 -2.29 -12.58 -15.52
CA LEU A 123 -2.60 -11.15 -15.44
C LEU A 123 -3.88 -10.89 -14.63
N SER A 124 -4.83 -11.82 -14.67
CA SER A 124 -6.04 -11.78 -13.84
C SER A 124 -5.70 -11.81 -12.35
N GLU A 125 -4.76 -12.66 -11.94
CA GLU A 125 -4.30 -12.74 -10.55
C GLU A 125 -3.46 -11.53 -10.13
N ILE A 126 -2.56 -11.06 -11.00
CA ILE A 126 -1.82 -9.80 -10.77
C ILE A 126 -2.82 -8.67 -10.52
N LYS A 127 -3.84 -8.55 -11.37
CA LYS A 127 -4.85 -7.50 -11.24
C LYS A 127 -5.70 -7.66 -9.99
N SER A 128 -6.31 -8.83 -9.78
CA SER A 128 -7.35 -9.04 -8.76
C SER A 128 -6.80 -9.23 -7.35
N LYS A 129 -5.54 -9.66 -7.20
CA LYS A 129 -4.87 -9.85 -5.92
C LYS A 129 -3.73 -8.84 -5.75
N MET A 130 -2.64 -9.01 -6.51
CA MET A 130 -1.40 -8.25 -6.28
C MET A 130 -1.57 -6.73 -6.33
N LEU A 131 -2.13 -6.19 -7.42
CA LEU A 131 -2.34 -4.74 -7.56
C LEU A 131 -3.40 -4.22 -6.59
N MET A 132 -4.42 -5.03 -6.27
CA MET A 132 -5.45 -4.68 -5.30
C MET A 132 -4.92 -4.61 -3.87
N ASP A 133 -4.03 -5.52 -3.48
CA ASP A 133 -3.41 -5.55 -2.16
C ASP A 133 -2.42 -4.37 -2.01
N LEU A 134 -1.60 -4.12 -3.03
CA LEU A 134 -0.71 -2.95 -3.07
C LEU A 134 -1.49 -1.64 -2.92
N ALA A 135 -2.55 -1.48 -3.72
CA ALA A 135 -3.40 -0.29 -3.66
C ALA A 135 -4.17 -0.21 -2.33
N GLY A 136 -4.70 -1.34 -1.85
CA GLY A 136 -5.48 -1.44 -0.62
C GLY A 136 -4.68 -1.07 0.62
N HIS A 137 -3.46 -1.61 0.78
CA HIS A 137 -2.60 -1.23 1.88
C HIS A 137 -2.18 0.24 1.79
N SER A 138 -1.87 0.73 0.59
CA SER A 138 -1.47 2.12 0.36
C SER A 138 -2.58 3.12 0.67
N ALA A 139 -3.83 2.82 0.29
CA ALA A 139 -4.96 3.75 0.38
C ALA A 139 -5.85 3.57 1.62
N LYS A 140 -5.90 2.37 2.20
CA LYS A 140 -6.83 2.06 3.31
C LYS A 140 -6.11 1.72 4.61
N SER A 141 -5.10 0.86 4.57
CA SER A 141 -4.44 0.40 5.80
C SER A 141 -3.51 1.49 6.36
N LEU A 142 -2.55 1.96 5.56
CA LEU A 142 -1.49 2.85 6.02
C LEU A 142 -1.98 4.24 6.46
N PRO A 143 -2.92 4.90 5.75
CA PRO A 143 -3.42 6.21 6.17
C PRO A 143 -4.11 6.24 7.54
N VAL A 144 -4.52 5.08 8.09
CA VAL A 144 -5.07 5.00 9.45
C VAL A 144 -4.07 5.48 10.51
N LEU A 145 -2.77 5.37 10.25
CA LEU A 145 -1.72 5.79 11.17
C LEU A 145 -1.76 7.29 11.49
N VAL A 146 -2.37 8.11 10.64
CA VAL A 146 -2.41 9.56 10.82
C VAL A 146 -3.17 9.92 12.09
N THR A 147 -2.51 10.74 12.92
CA THR A 147 -3.06 11.29 14.16
C THR A 147 -3.02 12.81 14.12
N ASN A 148 -3.90 13.46 14.89
CA ASN A 148 -3.86 14.92 15.02
C ASN A 148 -2.54 15.35 15.65
N GLU A 149 -2.03 16.51 15.24
CA GLU A 149 -0.81 17.14 15.79
C GLU A 149 0.49 16.33 15.60
N GLN A 150 0.43 15.21 14.87
CA GLN A 150 1.63 14.44 14.51
C GLN A 150 2.61 15.25 13.65
N THR A 151 2.05 16.13 12.81
CA THR A 151 2.76 17.17 12.08
C THR A 151 1.94 18.46 12.17
N PRO A 152 2.51 19.65 11.85
CA PRO A 152 1.77 20.91 11.86
C PRO A 152 0.53 20.95 10.95
N PHE A 153 0.43 20.03 9.99
CA PHE A 153 -0.65 19.95 9.00
C PHE A 153 -1.50 18.67 9.15
N SER A 154 -1.18 17.80 10.12
CA SER A 154 -1.93 16.56 10.35
C SER A 154 -3.33 16.85 10.87
N ASN A 155 -4.33 16.34 10.17
CA ASN A 155 -5.74 16.45 10.55
C ASN A 155 -6.48 15.16 10.19
N VAL A 156 -7.02 14.48 11.20
CA VAL A 156 -7.69 13.19 11.03
C VAL A 156 -8.89 13.29 10.09
N LEU A 157 -9.72 14.33 10.18
CA LEU A 157 -10.91 14.49 9.34
C LEU A 157 -10.55 14.72 7.86
N LYS A 158 -9.50 15.51 7.59
CA LYS A 158 -9.00 15.69 6.22
C LYS A 158 -8.43 14.38 5.67
N ASN A 159 -7.71 13.64 6.51
CA ASN A 159 -7.16 12.33 6.13
C ASN A 159 -8.26 11.29 5.88
N GLU A 160 -9.34 11.28 6.66
CA GLU A 160 -10.50 10.40 6.42
C GLU A 160 -11.16 10.69 5.06
N LYS A 161 -11.32 11.97 4.70
CA LYS A 161 -11.80 12.35 3.38
C LYS A 161 -10.83 11.90 2.28
N TYR A 162 -9.54 12.11 2.48
CA TYR A 162 -8.49 11.66 1.57
C TYR A 162 -8.54 10.15 1.33
N MET A 163 -8.71 9.35 2.38
CA MET A 163 -8.90 7.89 2.29
C MET A 163 -10.15 7.52 1.48
N GLN A 164 -11.27 8.23 1.68
CA GLN A 164 -12.50 8.00 0.91
C GLN A 164 -12.31 8.32 -0.59
N ASP A 165 -11.64 9.42 -0.89
CA ASP A 165 -11.35 9.83 -2.27
C ASP A 165 -10.46 8.77 -2.96
N LEU A 166 -9.39 8.30 -2.29
CA LEU A 166 -8.53 7.22 -2.78
C LEU A 166 -9.30 5.90 -2.97
N GLU A 167 -10.11 5.50 -1.99
CA GLU A 167 -10.89 4.27 -2.04
C GLU A 167 -11.88 4.29 -3.22
N SER A 168 -12.49 5.43 -3.49
CA SER A 168 -13.48 5.60 -4.57
C SER A 168 -12.91 5.35 -5.97
N ILE A 169 -11.60 5.54 -6.15
CA ILE A 169 -10.92 5.42 -7.45
C ILE A 169 -10.01 4.20 -7.55
N MET A 170 -9.79 3.48 -6.45
CA MET A 170 -8.84 2.37 -6.32
C MET A 170 -8.98 1.33 -7.45
N VAL A 171 -10.20 0.87 -7.75
CA VAL A 171 -10.46 -0.13 -8.81
C VAL A 171 -10.09 0.43 -10.18
N ASN A 172 -10.38 1.71 -10.45
CA ASN A 172 -10.02 2.34 -11.72
C ASN A 172 -8.50 2.50 -11.85
N ALA A 173 -7.83 2.92 -10.78
CA ALA A 173 -6.37 2.99 -10.75
C ALA A 173 -5.73 1.62 -11.02
N VAL A 174 -6.20 0.55 -10.36
CA VAL A 174 -5.73 -0.82 -10.60
C VAL A 174 -5.99 -1.26 -12.05
N ASN A 175 -7.15 -0.94 -12.63
CA ASN A 175 -7.44 -1.22 -14.04
C ASN A 175 -6.44 -0.52 -14.97
N LYS A 176 -6.12 0.75 -14.71
CA LYS A 176 -5.17 1.53 -15.50
C LYS A 176 -3.75 0.95 -15.40
N VAL A 177 -3.30 0.57 -14.22
CA VAL A 177 -1.99 -0.08 -14.03
C VAL A 177 -1.96 -1.44 -14.71
N SER A 178 -3.01 -2.24 -14.55
CA SER A 178 -3.13 -3.56 -15.20
C SER A 178 -3.05 -3.46 -16.73
N ALA A 179 -3.61 -2.41 -17.34
CA ALA A 179 -3.54 -2.19 -18.78
C ALA A 179 -2.12 -1.94 -19.30
N LEU A 180 -1.19 -1.48 -18.45
CA LEU A 180 0.22 -1.25 -18.81
C LEU A 180 0.99 -2.55 -19.01
N PHE A 181 0.50 -3.68 -18.49
CA PHE A 181 1.05 -5.00 -18.76
C PHE A 181 0.62 -5.54 -20.14
N GLY A 182 -0.25 -4.84 -20.86
CA GLY A 182 -0.72 -5.20 -22.20
C GLY A 182 -1.62 -6.44 -22.21
N ASN A 183 -1.61 -7.16 -23.34
CA ASN A 183 -2.44 -8.35 -23.56
C ASN A 183 -1.73 -9.65 -23.15
N LEU A 184 -0.81 -9.60 -22.19
CA LEU A 184 -0.12 -10.79 -21.69
C LEU A 184 -1.07 -11.61 -20.81
N GLU A 185 -1.24 -12.90 -21.11
CA GLU A 185 -2.08 -13.78 -20.30
C GLU A 185 -1.39 -14.16 -18.98
N ASN A 186 -0.10 -14.47 -19.06
CA ASN A 186 0.76 -14.83 -17.93
C ASN A 186 2.04 -14.00 -17.97
N LEU A 187 2.59 -13.71 -16.80
CA LEU A 187 3.85 -13.00 -16.64
C LEU A 187 4.78 -13.81 -15.75
N ASN A 188 6.04 -13.90 -16.17
CA ASN A 188 7.14 -14.40 -15.36
C ASN A 188 7.80 -13.26 -14.58
N GLU A 189 8.68 -13.60 -13.63
CA GLU A 189 9.33 -12.62 -12.74
C GLU A 189 10.07 -11.55 -13.54
N LYS A 190 10.88 -11.98 -14.52
CA LYS A 190 11.71 -11.07 -15.32
C LYS A 190 10.86 -10.03 -16.05
N LYS A 191 9.76 -10.46 -16.69
CA LYS A 191 8.91 -9.54 -17.45
C LYS A 191 8.09 -8.64 -16.53
N PHE A 192 7.62 -9.17 -15.41
CA PHE A 192 6.96 -8.37 -14.39
C PHE A 192 7.88 -7.26 -13.88
N VAL A 193 9.11 -7.59 -13.49
CA VAL A 193 10.10 -6.61 -12.99
C VAL A 193 10.39 -5.55 -14.04
N GLU A 194 10.63 -5.95 -15.30
CA GLU A 194 10.88 -5.02 -16.41
C GLU A 194 9.74 -4.00 -16.58
N ILE A 195 8.48 -4.45 -16.54
CA ILE A 195 7.32 -3.58 -16.73
C ILE A 195 7.06 -2.74 -15.47
N PHE A 196 6.99 -3.37 -14.31
CA PHE A 196 6.51 -2.73 -13.08
C PHE A 196 7.51 -1.72 -12.51
N SER A 197 8.82 -2.00 -12.60
CA SER A 197 9.87 -1.06 -12.18
C SER A 197 9.97 0.19 -13.07
N ASN A 198 9.42 0.16 -14.28
CA ASN A 198 9.41 1.32 -15.19
C ASN A 198 8.04 2.01 -15.24
N THR A 199 6.99 1.35 -14.78
CA THR A 199 5.65 1.90 -14.69
C THR A 199 5.62 3.12 -13.78
N ILE A 200 5.22 4.28 -14.34
CA ILE A 200 5.14 5.56 -13.62
C ILE A 200 6.50 5.90 -12.96
N GLY A 201 7.59 5.66 -13.68
CA GLY A 201 8.95 5.89 -13.18
C GLY A 201 9.37 4.96 -12.03
N GLY A 202 8.61 3.89 -11.77
CA GLY A 202 8.84 2.95 -10.68
C GLY A 202 8.25 3.38 -9.34
N SER A 203 7.40 4.41 -9.31
CA SER A 203 6.82 4.88 -8.05
C SER A 203 5.87 3.86 -7.41
N LEU A 204 5.25 2.97 -8.19
CA LEU A 204 4.28 1.97 -7.71
C LEU A 204 4.88 0.84 -6.85
N VAL A 205 6.20 0.82 -6.63
CA VAL A 205 6.82 -0.03 -5.60
C VAL A 205 6.85 0.63 -4.21
N THR A 206 6.15 1.76 -4.05
CA THR A 206 6.03 2.51 -2.79
C THR A 206 4.58 2.84 -2.49
N ALA A 207 4.24 2.97 -1.20
CA ALA A 207 2.87 3.29 -0.79
C ALA A 207 2.45 4.70 -1.25
N SER A 208 3.36 5.68 -1.12
CA SER A 208 3.14 7.05 -1.59
C SER A 208 2.95 7.13 -3.10
N GLY A 209 3.71 6.36 -3.88
CA GLY A 209 3.53 6.30 -5.33
C GLY A 209 2.15 5.82 -5.76
N TRP A 210 1.60 4.80 -5.09
CA TRP A 210 0.23 4.35 -5.30
C TRP A 210 -0.80 5.44 -4.97
N ARG A 211 -0.66 6.10 -3.81
CA ARG A 211 -1.58 7.16 -3.39
C ARG A 211 -1.53 8.38 -4.31
N ILE A 212 -0.33 8.83 -4.70
CA ILE A 212 -0.15 9.93 -5.65
C ILE A 212 -0.80 9.59 -7.00
N PHE A 213 -0.55 8.38 -7.52
CA PHE A 213 -1.17 7.94 -8.76
C PHE A 213 -2.70 7.88 -8.65
N MET A 214 -3.24 7.34 -7.57
CA MET A 214 -4.69 7.31 -7.34
C MET A 214 -5.28 8.73 -7.29
N MET A 215 -4.62 9.69 -6.64
CA MET A 215 -5.06 11.09 -6.64
C MET A 215 -5.03 11.73 -8.02
N GLU A 216 -4.01 11.43 -8.84
CA GLU A 216 -3.96 11.89 -10.22
C GLU A 216 -5.15 11.36 -11.03
N VAL A 217 -5.50 10.08 -10.84
CA VAL A 217 -6.69 9.49 -11.45
C VAL A 217 -7.97 10.14 -10.92
N PHE A 218 -8.07 10.40 -9.61
CA PHE A 218 -9.23 11.06 -9.01
C PHE A 218 -9.45 12.48 -9.55
N VAL A 219 -8.37 13.25 -9.72
CA VAL A 219 -8.45 14.62 -10.28
C VAL A 219 -8.82 14.59 -11.77
N ALA A 220 -8.28 13.63 -12.53
CA ALA A 220 -8.59 13.49 -13.94
C ALA A 220 -10.02 12.96 -14.20
N GLU A 221 -10.50 12.05 -13.36
CA GLU A 221 -11.76 11.32 -13.52
C GLU A 221 -12.53 11.28 -12.18
N PRO A 222 -13.00 12.42 -11.67
CA PRO A 222 -13.67 12.46 -10.38
C PRO A 222 -14.95 11.61 -10.41
N PRO A 223 -15.23 10.83 -9.35
CA PRO A 223 -16.44 10.02 -9.28
C PRO A 223 -17.67 10.89 -9.51
N LYS A 224 -18.53 10.48 -10.44
CA LYS A 224 -19.80 11.18 -10.70
C LYS A 224 -20.60 11.20 -9.40
N LYS A 225 -20.88 12.39 -8.85
CA LYS A 225 -21.78 12.52 -7.69
C LYS A 225 -23.10 11.84 -8.02
N GLN A 226 -23.43 10.76 -7.32
CA GLN A 226 -24.78 10.21 -7.37
C GLN A 226 -25.70 11.21 -6.68
N PHE A 227 -26.41 12.00 -7.47
CA PHE A 227 -27.47 12.87 -6.95
C PHE A 227 -28.64 11.97 -6.55
N ASN A 228 -28.70 11.60 -5.26
CA ASN A 228 -29.91 11.01 -4.70
C ASN A 228 -30.97 12.10 -4.63
N ASN A 229 -31.85 12.13 -5.64
CA ASN A 229 -32.99 13.04 -5.67
C ASN A 229 -33.93 12.71 -4.50
N PRO A 230 -34.04 13.57 -3.47
CA PRO A 230 -34.88 13.30 -2.30
C PRO A 230 -36.38 13.32 -2.64
N PHE A 231 -36.76 13.72 -3.86
CA PHE A 231 -38.14 13.76 -4.36
C PHE A 231 -38.52 12.55 -5.22
N ARG A 232 -37.66 11.54 -5.37
CA ARG A 232 -37.98 10.33 -6.13
C ARG A 232 -38.98 9.48 -5.34
N LYS A 233 -40.28 9.73 -5.54
CA LYS A 233 -41.38 8.93 -4.98
C LYS A 233 -41.17 7.46 -5.36
N THR A 234 -41.09 6.58 -4.36
CA THR A 234 -41.15 5.13 -4.56
C THR A 234 -42.50 4.77 -5.16
N PRO A 235 -42.55 4.04 -6.30
CA PRO A 235 -43.81 3.50 -6.79
C PRO A 235 -44.33 2.48 -5.77
N LYS A 236 -45.61 2.63 -5.40
CA LYS A 236 -46.35 1.68 -4.55
C LYS A 236 -46.61 0.38 -5.29
#